data_AF-A0A3D5AUG6-F1
#
_entry.id   AF-A0A3D5AUG6-F1
#
_cell.length_a   1.000
_cell.length_b   1.000
_cell.length_c   1.000
_cell.angle_alpha   90.00
_cell.angle_beta   90.00
_cell.angle_gamma   90.00
#
_symmetry.space_group_name_H-M   'P 1'
#
loop_
_entity.id
_entity.type
_entity.pdbx_description
1 polymer ?
#
loop_
_entity_poly.entity_id
_entity_poly.type
_entity_poly.pdbx_seq_one_letter_code
_entity_poly.pdbx_strand_id
1 'polypeptide(L)' 'NYGAAKMALEGQEEPAALRRRVTSPGGTTERAIQALERGQLEHIVDDAVAAAIERARELANVLGAK' A
#
# COMPACT_ATOMS: atom_id res chain seq x y z
N ASN A 1 -21.75 -3.55 2.05
CA ASN A 1 -20.49 -3.91 2.75
C ASN A 1 -19.44 -2.87 2.49
N TYR A 2 -18.90 -2.24 3.53
CA TYR A 2 -17.74 -1.35 3.40
C TYR A 2 -16.48 -2.20 3.16
N GLY A 3 -15.66 -1.82 2.17
CA GLY A 3 -14.35 -2.43 1.93
C GLY A 3 -13.23 -1.69 2.66
N ALA A 4 -12.01 -2.25 2.69
CA ALA A 4 -10.86 -1.68 3.40
C ALA A 4 -10.54 -0.24 2.97
N ALA A 5 -10.54 0.04 1.67
CA ALA A 5 -10.30 1.39 1.15
C ALA A 5 -11.37 2.40 1.61
N LYS A 6 -12.65 2.00 1.61
CA LYS A 6 -13.74 2.86 2.06
C LYS A 6 -13.64 3.14 3.57
N MET A 7 -13.26 2.15 4.37
CA MET A 7 -13.03 2.34 5.81
C MET A 7 -11.87 3.30 6.09
N ALA A 8 -10.79 3.25 5.30
CA ALA A 8 -9.65 4.14 5.44
C ALA A 8 -9.96 5.59 5.01
N LEU A 9 -10.76 5.77 3.95
CA LEU A 9 -11.08 7.11 3.41
C LEU A 9 -12.17 7.83 4.22
N GLU A 10 -13.17 7.11 4.71
CA GLU A 10 -14.32 7.70 5.41
C GLU A 10 -14.25 7.55 6.94
N GLY A 11 -13.31 6.75 7.43
CA GLY A 11 -13.10 6.53 8.85
C GLY A 11 -12.38 7.71 9.53
N GLN A 12 -12.50 7.77 10.86
CA GLN A 12 -11.75 8.72 11.70
C GLN A 12 -10.44 8.14 12.23
N GLU A 13 -10.17 6.87 11.94
CA GLU A 13 -9.01 6.14 12.39
C GLU A 13 -7.99 6.01 11.27
N GLU A 14 -6.72 6.19 11.62
CA GLU A 14 -5.62 5.93 10.70
C GLU A 14 -5.61 4.46 10.23
N PRO A 15 -5.17 4.18 8.98
CA PRO A 15 -5.12 2.82 8.44
C PRO A 15 -4.35 1.83 9.34
N ALA A 16 -3.30 2.30 10.02
CA ALA A 16 -2.54 1.49 10.97
C ALA A 16 -3.39 1.04 12.18
N ALA A 17 -4.28 1.90 12.68
CA ALA A 17 -5.20 1.56 13.77
C ALA A 17 -6.28 0.57 13.29
N LEU A 18 -6.86 0.81 12.10
CA LEU A 18 -7.80 -0.11 11.46
C LEU A 18 -7.19 -1.51 11.27
N ARG A 19 -5.93 -1.59 10.82
CA ARG A 19 -5.18 -2.85 10.71
C ARG A 19 -5.05 -3.55 12.07
N ARG A 20 -4.66 -2.83 13.13
CA ARG A 20 -4.50 -3.43 14.47
C ARG A 20 -5.80 -4.02 14.99
N ARG A 21 -6.94 -3.38 14.73
CA ARG A 21 -8.27 -3.85 15.18
C ARG A 21 -8.65 -5.23 14.62
N VAL A 22 -8.10 -5.61 13.46
CA VAL A 22 -8.36 -6.91 12.82
C VAL A 22 -7.21 -7.91 13.00
N THR A 23 -6.20 -7.56 13.80
CA THR A 23 -5.00 -8.38 14.03
C THR A 23 -4.93 -8.79 15.50
N SER A 24 -5.52 -9.93 15.82
CA SER A 24 -5.40 -10.53 17.15
C SER A 24 -4.03 -11.20 17.36
N PRO A 25 -3.45 -11.16 18.58
CA PRO A 25 -2.21 -11.87 18.89
C PRO A 25 -2.32 -13.37 18.61
N GLY A 26 -1.37 -13.92 17.87
CA GLY A 26 -1.36 -15.34 17.46
C GLY A 26 -2.40 -15.71 16.39
N GLY A 27 -3.20 -14.76 15.91
CA GLY A 27 -4.27 -14.98 14.95
C GLY A 27 -3.79 -15.18 13.50
N THR A 28 -4.72 -15.55 12.61
CA THR A 28 -4.43 -15.78 11.20
C THR A 28 -4.00 -14.49 10.48
N THR A 29 -4.65 -13.36 10.78
CA THR A 29 -4.29 -12.04 10.22
C THR A 29 -2.87 -11.63 10.63
N GLU A 30 -2.47 -11.87 11.88
CA GLU A 30 -1.11 -11.57 12.34
C GLU A 30 -0.05 -12.33 11.55
N ARG A 31 -0.25 -13.65 11.35
CA ARG A 31 0.66 -14.47 10.55
C ARG A 31 0.77 -14.01 9.10
N ALA A 32 -0.36 -13.59 8.52
CA ALA A 32 -0.39 -13.01 7.17
C ALA A 32 0.43 -11.70 7.11
N ILE A 33 0.18 -10.76 8.04
CA ILE A 33 0.93 -9.49 8.10
C ILE A 33 2.43 -9.73 8.27
N GLN A 34 2.84 -10.63 9.17
CA GLN A 34 4.25 -10.98 9.35
C GLN A 34 4.88 -11.55 8.06
N ALA A 35 4.13 -12.30 7.25
CA ALA A 35 4.62 -12.80 5.97
C ALA A 35 4.81 -11.67 4.95
N LEU A 36 3.88 -10.71 4.90
CA LEU A 36 3.98 -9.52 4.04
C LEU A 36 5.16 -8.63 4.44
N GLU A 37 5.37 -8.44 5.75
CA GLU A 37 6.51 -7.69 6.29
C GLU A 37 7.85 -8.36 5.95
N ARG A 38 7.96 -9.69 6.13
CA ARG A 38 9.16 -10.44 5.70
C ARG A 38 9.39 -10.36 4.20
N GLY A 39 8.32 -10.27 3.41
CA GLY A 39 8.37 -10.04 1.98
C GLY A 39 8.70 -8.60 1.58
N GLN A 40 8.89 -7.69 2.55
CA GLN A 40 9.20 -6.28 2.33
C GLN A 40 8.14 -5.57 1.47
N LEU A 41 6.86 -5.89 1.67
CA LEU A 41 5.77 -5.36 0.86
C LEU A 41 5.76 -3.82 0.77
N GLU A 42 6.12 -3.13 1.86
CA GLU A 42 6.22 -1.66 1.89
C GLU A 42 7.23 -1.15 0.84
N HIS A 43 8.46 -1.65 0.87
CA HIS A 43 9.48 -1.30 -0.13
C HIS A 43 9.06 -1.68 -1.55
N ILE A 44 8.43 -2.84 -1.74
CA ILE A 44 7.95 -3.27 -3.07
C ILE A 44 6.95 -2.26 -3.64
N VAL A 45 6.04 -1.76 -2.83
CA VAL A 45 5.05 -0.76 -3.26
C VAL A 45 5.73 0.58 -3.57
N ASP A 46 6.66 1.02 -2.72
CA ASP A 46 7.40 2.27 -2.93
C ASP A 46 8.22 2.22 -4.23
N ASP A 47 8.96 1.15 -4.46
CA ASP A 47 9.76 0.93 -5.67
C ASP A 47 8.88 0.88 -6.92
N ALA A 48 7.72 0.22 -6.84
CA ALA A 48 6.78 0.15 -7.96
C ALA A 48 6.23 1.53 -8.33
N VAL A 49 5.88 2.36 -7.34
CA VAL A 49 5.40 3.72 -7.57
C VAL A 49 6.52 4.60 -8.11
N ALA A 50 7.74 4.49 -7.57
CA ALA A 50 8.91 5.23 -8.06
C ALA A 50 9.19 4.90 -9.53
N ALA A 51 9.25 3.62 -9.90
CA ALA A 51 9.49 3.19 -11.28
C ALA A 51 8.39 3.68 -12.24
N ALA A 52 7.12 3.68 -11.80
CA ALA A 52 6.02 4.23 -12.58
C ALA A 52 6.16 5.75 -12.80
N ILE A 53 6.59 6.49 -11.78
CA ILE A 53 6.85 7.94 -11.87
C ILE A 53 8.02 8.23 -12.82
N GLU A 54 9.12 7.49 -12.72
CA GLU A 54 10.26 7.61 -13.63
C GLU A 54 9.83 7.41 -15.07
N ARG A 55 9.07 6.34 -15.34
CA ARG A 55 8.57 6.08 -16.68
C ARG A 55 7.63 7.17 -17.19
N ALA A 56 6.76 7.70 -16.33
CA ALA A 56 5.88 8.80 -16.70
C ALA A 56 6.67 10.06 -17.11
N ARG A 57 7.78 10.35 -16.43
CA ARG A 57 8.68 11.48 -16.77
C ARG A 57 9.40 11.25 -18.10
N GLU A 58 9.89 10.04 -18.36
CA GLU A 58 10.48 9.69 -19.65
C GLU A 58 9.49 9.91 -20.81
N LEU A 59 8.26 9.42 -20.64
CA LEU A 59 7.20 9.58 -21.64
C LEU A 59 6.85 11.05 -21.87
N ALA A 60 6.75 11.85 -20.80
CA ALA A 60 6.51 13.28 -20.90
C ALA A 60 7.62 14.00 -21.68
N ASN A 61 8.88 13.64 -21.44
CA ASN A 61 10.01 14.20 -22.19
C ASN A 61 9.98 13.81 -23.68
N VAL A 62 9.67 12.55 -23.99
CA VAL A 62 9.58 12.06 -25.38
C VAL A 62 8.41 12.72 -26.13
N LEU A 63 7.27 12.93 -25.47
CA LEU A 63 6.07 13.49 -26.08
C LEU A 63 6.08 15.02 -26.14
N GLY A 64 6.70 15.69 -25.16
CA GLY A 64 6.81 17.15 -25.09
C GLY A 64 7.96 17.74 -25.93
N ALA A 65 8.93 16.91 -26.35
CA ALA A 65 9.99 17.31 -27.27
C ALA A 65 9.57 17.25 -28.76
N LYS A 66 8.27 17.12 -29.03
CA LYS A 66 7.69 16.98 -30.37
C LYS A 66 6.86 18.20 -30.76
#